data_AF-A0A0B8NAJ8-F1
#
_entry.id   AF-A0A0B8NAJ8-F1
#
_cell.length_a   1.000
_cell.length_b   1.000
_cell.length_c   1.000
_cell.angle_alpha   90.00
_cell.angle_beta   90.00
_cell.angle_gamma   90.00
#
_symmetry.space_group_name_H-M   'P 1'
#
loop_
_entity.id
_entity.type
_entity.pdbx_description
1 polymer ?
#
loop_
_entity_poly.entity_id
_entity_poly.type
_entity_poly.pdbx_seq_one_letter_code
_entity_poly.pdbx_strand_id
1 'polypeptide(L)'
;MSSDNQRSVRSIIERIEREKRQAAGAATAGDGVGYAVRGLWSCYGDPGELSAAQAHRAMQLHLGCGVDACLVRRRARAALVAAGRMVLDPRAAKPAVVKRKSVFTVLRSALFGFDALFLGGRHALR
;
A
#
# COMPACT_ATOMS: atom_id res chain seq x y z
N MET A 1 16.27 34.97 -39.29
CA MET A 1 15.07 34.72 -38.44
C MET A 1 15.23 33.41 -37.65
N SER A 2 16.22 33.28 -36.75
CA SER A 2 16.53 32.02 -36.03
C SER A 2 16.75 32.19 -34.52
N SER A 3 16.68 33.44 -34.00
CA SER A 3 16.98 33.74 -32.59
C SER A 3 15.77 33.59 -31.66
N ASP A 4 14.54 33.88 -32.13
CA ASP A 4 13.32 33.78 -31.31
C ASP A 4 13.01 32.33 -30.89
N ASN A 5 13.28 31.34 -31.75
CA ASN A 5 13.09 29.92 -31.44
C ASN A 5 14.12 29.39 -30.43
N GLN A 6 15.33 29.97 -30.36
CA GLN A 6 16.32 29.56 -29.37
C GLN A 6 15.96 30.06 -27.97
N ARG A 7 15.33 31.24 -27.86
CA ARG A 7 14.85 31.79 -26.59
C ARG A 7 13.67 31.00 -26.03
N SER A 8 12.74 30.56 -26.89
CA SER A 8 11.59 29.76 -26.47
C SER A 8 12.01 28.37 -25.95
N VAL A 9 12.92 27.68 -26.64
CA VAL A 9 13.44 26.37 -26.19
C VAL A 9 14.15 26.48 -24.84
N ARG A 10 14.99 27.51 -24.64
CA ARG A 10 15.65 27.73 -23.33
C ARG A 10 14.65 27.96 -22.21
N SER A 11 13.60 28.74 -22.45
CA SER A 11 12.56 28.99 -21.44
C SER A 11 11.80 27.71 -21.02
N ILE A 12 11.61 26.77 -21.96
CA ILE A 12 11.00 25.47 -21.70
C ILE A 12 11.93 24.60 -20.85
N ILE A 13 13.22 24.54 -21.20
CA ILE A 13 14.23 23.79 -20.44
C ILE A 13 14.32 24.30 -19.01
N GLU A 14 14.41 25.62 -18.83
CA GLU A 14 14.49 26.23 -17.50
C GLU A 14 13.25 25.96 -16.64
N ARG A 15 12.07 25.95 -17.25
CA ARG A 15 10.83 25.59 -16.55
C ARG A 15 10.85 24.13 -16.09
N ILE A 16 11.24 23.21 -16.97
CA ILE A 16 11.36 21.78 -16.65
C ILE A 16 12.37 21.58 -15.52
N GLU A 17 13.50 22.28 -15.54
CA GLU A 17 14.51 22.18 -14.48
C GLU A 17 14.01 22.69 -13.13
N ARG A 18 13.25 23.81 -13.11
CA ARG A 18 12.62 24.30 -11.88
C ARG A 18 11.61 23.31 -11.33
N GLU A 19 10.75 22.77 -12.19
CA GLU A 19 9.76 21.74 -11.81
C GLU A 19 10.45 20.47 -11.28
N LYS A 20 11.55 20.03 -11.91
CA LYS A 20 12.37 18.90 -11.42
C LYS A 20 12.99 19.17 -10.04
N ARG A 21 13.51 20.38 -9.79
CA ARG A 21 14.06 20.75 -8.47
C ARG A 21 12.97 20.79 -7.40
N GLN A 22 11.77 21.27 -7.73
CA GLN A 22 10.61 21.25 -6.83
C GLN A 22 10.17 19.82 -6.51
N ALA A 23 10.12 18.94 -7.52
CA ALA A 23 9.81 17.53 -7.34
C ALA A 23 10.88 16.78 -6.51
N ALA A 24 12.16 17.11 -6.70
CA ALA A 24 13.26 16.54 -5.92
C ALA A 24 13.23 16.99 -4.45
N GLY A 25 12.93 18.27 -4.18
CA GLY A 25 12.76 18.78 -2.81
C GLY A 25 11.54 18.21 -2.09
N ALA A 26 10.45 17.91 -2.83
CA ALA A 26 9.29 17.21 -2.26
C ALA A 26 9.59 15.74 -1.94
N ALA A 27 10.51 15.10 -2.66
CA ALA A 27 10.92 13.72 -2.41
C ALA A 27 11.78 13.55 -1.13
N THR A 28 12.46 14.61 -0.69
CA THR A 28 13.30 14.60 0.52
C THR A 28 12.54 14.85 1.82
N ALA A 29 11.28 15.30 1.77
CA ALA A 29 10.42 15.48 2.94
C ALA A 29 9.56 14.24 3.29
N GLY A 30 9.73 13.13 2.55
CA GLY A 30 9.18 11.83 2.91
C GLY A 30 10.19 11.04 3.73
N ASP A 31 9.86 10.83 5.00
CA ASP A 31 10.59 10.08 6.01
C ASP A 31 11.45 8.91 5.50
N GLY A 32 12.71 8.92 5.95
CA GLY A 32 13.29 7.78 6.66
C GLY A 32 13.48 6.46 5.90
N VAL A 33 14.75 6.19 5.59
CA VAL A 33 15.36 4.86 5.51
C VAL A 33 15.24 4.12 4.16
N GLY A 34 16.33 4.23 3.40
CA GLY A 34 17.09 3.03 3.06
C GLY A 34 16.74 2.35 1.75
N TYR A 35 17.72 2.38 0.85
CA TYR A 35 18.03 1.45 -0.24
C TYR A 35 18.00 -0.06 0.13
N ALA A 36 17.48 -0.45 1.30
CA ALA A 36 17.25 -1.83 1.71
C ALA A 36 15.81 -2.23 1.44
N VAL A 37 15.44 -2.27 0.17
CA VAL A 37 14.18 -2.86 -0.27
C VAL A 37 14.30 -4.39 -0.21
N ARG A 38 14.37 -4.95 1.00
CA ARG A 38 14.18 -6.38 1.25
C ARG A 38 12.68 -6.69 1.08
N GLY A 39 12.19 -6.71 -0.15
CA GLY A 39 10.78 -7.04 -0.39
C GLY A 39 10.30 -6.81 -1.81
N LEU A 40 10.73 -5.74 -2.51
CA LEU A 40 10.24 -5.46 -3.86
C LEU A 40 10.68 -6.48 -4.91
N TRP A 41 11.69 -7.32 -4.66
CA TRP A 41 12.10 -8.34 -5.63
C TRP A 41 11.31 -9.66 -5.47
N SER A 42 10.68 -9.89 -4.31
CA SER A 42 9.96 -11.12 -4.03
C SER A 42 8.47 -10.91 -4.25
N CYS A 43 7.86 -11.66 -5.17
CA CYS A 43 6.42 -11.59 -5.41
C CYS A 43 5.57 -11.92 -4.16
N TYR A 44 6.14 -12.70 -3.24
CA TYR A 44 5.45 -13.25 -2.07
C TYR A 44 5.89 -12.60 -0.75
N GLY A 45 6.96 -11.81 -0.74
CA GLY A 45 7.36 -11.06 0.44
C GLY A 45 6.45 -9.85 0.63
N ASP A 46 5.98 -9.61 1.86
CA ASP A 46 5.29 -8.34 2.16
C ASP A 46 6.34 -7.22 2.12
N PRO A 47 6.24 -6.24 1.20
CA PRO A 47 7.22 -5.17 1.11
C PRO A 47 7.02 -4.10 2.20
N GLY A 48 6.01 -4.24 3.05
CA GLY A 48 5.64 -3.26 4.08
C GLY A 48 4.91 -2.05 3.49
N GLU A 49 4.95 -0.95 4.22
CA GLU A 49 4.41 0.33 3.75
C GLU A 49 5.28 0.89 2.62
N LEU A 50 4.62 1.39 1.57
CA LEU A 50 5.29 1.88 0.38
C LEU A 50 4.98 3.36 0.18
N SER A 51 6.03 4.16 0.03
CA SER A 51 5.89 5.50 -0.54
C SER A 51 5.42 5.41 -2.00
N ALA A 52 4.79 6.47 -2.50
CA ALA A 52 4.32 6.52 -3.88
C ALA A 52 5.45 6.22 -4.90
N ALA A 53 6.67 6.70 -4.65
CA ALA A 53 7.82 6.45 -5.50
C ALA A 53 8.27 4.97 -5.49
N GLN A 54 8.24 4.31 -4.33
CA GLN A 54 8.54 2.88 -4.24
C GLN A 54 7.43 2.04 -4.86
N ALA A 55 6.17 2.44 -4.69
CA ALA A 55 5.03 1.77 -5.30
C ALA A 55 5.07 1.85 -6.84
N HIS A 56 5.48 2.99 -7.41
CA HIS A 56 5.74 3.10 -8.85
C HIS A 56 6.87 2.16 -9.31
N ARG A 57 7.99 2.12 -8.59
CA ARG A 57 9.10 1.19 -8.91
C ARG A 57 8.66 -0.27 -8.82
N ALA A 58 7.89 -0.64 -7.80
CA ALA A 58 7.32 -1.97 -7.64
C ALA A 58 6.42 -2.35 -8.84
N MET A 59 5.58 -1.42 -9.33
CA MET A 59 4.77 -1.63 -10.53
C MET A 59 5.60 -1.91 -11.78
N GLN A 60 6.74 -1.21 -11.92
CA GLN A 60 7.66 -1.38 -13.05
C GLN A 60 8.42 -2.71 -12.98
N LEU A 61 8.87 -3.11 -11.79
CA LEU A 61 9.59 -4.38 -11.61
C LEU A 61 8.68 -5.60 -11.83
N HIS A 62 7.41 -5.50 -11.46
CA HIS A 62 6.45 -6.62 -11.50
C HIS A 62 5.50 -6.58 -12.70
N LEU A 63 5.93 -6.01 -13.84
CA LEU A 63 5.08 -5.87 -15.03
C LEU A 63 4.46 -7.19 -15.51
N GLY A 64 5.20 -8.30 -15.42
CA GLY A 64 4.73 -9.64 -15.79
C GLY A 64 3.85 -10.34 -14.76
N CYS A 65 3.78 -9.83 -13.52
CA CYS A 65 3.04 -10.48 -12.45
C CYS A 65 1.58 -10.02 -12.42
N GLY A 66 0.63 -10.94 -12.26
CA GLY A 66 -0.76 -10.57 -11.98
C GLY A 66 -0.88 -9.83 -10.63
N VAL A 67 -1.68 -8.77 -10.58
CA VAL A 67 -1.98 -8.01 -9.33
C VAL A 67 -2.56 -8.92 -8.25
N ASP A 68 -3.19 -10.01 -8.66
CA ASP A 68 -3.80 -10.98 -7.76
C ASP A 68 -2.81 -12.00 -7.21
N ALA A 69 -1.78 -12.33 -7.98
CA ALA A 69 -0.77 -13.32 -7.62
C ALA A 69 0.44 -12.71 -6.90
N CYS A 70 0.76 -11.44 -7.19
CA CYS A 70 1.91 -10.77 -6.58
C CYS A 70 1.46 -9.82 -5.47
N LEU A 71 1.90 -10.11 -4.25
CA LEU A 71 1.60 -9.31 -3.05
C LEU A 71 2.23 -7.92 -3.15
N VAL A 72 3.47 -7.83 -3.64
CA VAL A 72 4.15 -6.56 -3.87
C VAL A 72 3.35 -5.68 -4.83
N ARG A 73 2.89 -6.24 -5.95
CA ARG A 73 2.08 -5.51 -6.93
C ARG A 73 0.73 -5.09 -6.33
N ARG A 74 0.10 -5.97 -5.55
CA ARG A 74 -1.15 -5.62 -4.85
C ARG A 74 -0.98 -4.45 -3.88
N ARG A 75 0.06 -4.50 -3.04
CA ARG A 75 0.40 -3.44 -2.06
C ARG A 75 0.74 -2.13 -2.74
N ALA A 76 1.59 -2.16 -3.76
CA ALA A 76 1.96 -0.97 -4.53
C ALA A 76 0.74 -0.33 -5.21
N ARG A 77 -0.18 -1.13 -5.74
CA ARG A 77 -1.43 -0.60 -6.32
C ARG A 77 -2.25 0.12 -5.27
N ALA A 78 -2.43 -0.49 -4.10
CA ALA A 78 -3.17 0.12 -3.00
C ALA A 78 -2.52 1.43 -2.53
N ALA A 79 -1.19 1.48 -2.41
CA ALA A 79 -0.46 2.69 -2.04
C ALA A 79 -0.63 3.82 -3.07
N LEU A 80 -0.57 3.51 -4.37
CA LEU A 80 -0.78 4.51 -5.43
C LEU A 80 -2.22 5.05 -5.47
N VAL A 81 -3.20 4.19 -5.20
CA VAL A 81 -4.62 4.59 -5.10
C VAL A 81 -4.84 5.46 -3.87
N ALA A 82 -4.32 5.06 -2.71
CA ALA A 82 -4.41 5.84 -1.48
C ALA A 82 -3.75 7.22 -1.60
N ALA A 83 -2.63 7.31 -2.33
CA ALA A 83 -1.94 8.56 -2.62
C ALA A 83 -2.62 9.41 -3.72
N GLY A 84 -3.74 8.97 -4.30
CA GLY A 84 -4.44 9.67 -5.39
C GLY A 84 -3.66 9.72 -6.71
N ARG A 85 -2.63 8.89 -6.87
CA ARG A 85 -1.78 8.81 -8.08
C ARG A 85 -2.27 7.78 -9.10
N MET A 86 -3.27 6.98 -8.73
CA MET A 86 -3.89 5.97 -9.58
C MET A 86 -5.39 5.92 -9.29
N VAL A 87 -6.21 6.02 -10.34
CA VAL A 87 -7.66 5.80 -10.26
C VAL A 87 -7.94 4.44 -10.90
N LEU A 88 -8.68 3.59 -10.19
CA LEU A 88 -9.05 2.28 -10.69
C LEU A 88 -10.35 2.34 -11.46
N ASP A 89 -10.40 1.66 -12.60
CA ASP A 89 -11.68 1.36 -13.24
C ASP A 89 -12.57 0.56 -12.27
N PRO A 90 -13.90 0.80 -12.24
CA PRO A 90 -14.81 0.05 -11.37
C PRO A 90 -14.70 -1.47 -11.51
N ARG A 91 -14.41 -1.98 -12.72
CA ARG A 91 -14.23 -3.42 -12.98
C ARG A 91 -12.96 -3.97 -12.34
N ALA A 92 -11.96 -3.11 -12.13
CA ALA A 92 -10.70 -3.46 -11.50
C ALA A 92 -10.75 -3.27 -9.98
N ALA A 93 -11.73 -2.54 -9.45
CA ALA A 93 -11.97 -2.43 -8.02
C ALA A 93 -12.48 -3.78 -7.50
N LYS A 94 -11.65 -4.48 -6.72
CA LYS A 94 -12.14 -5.65 -6.00
C LYS A 94 -13.01 -5.18 -4.85
N PRO A 95 -14.24 -5.67 -4.69
CA PRO A 95 -15.02 -5.37 -3.50
C PRO A 95 -14.21 -5.86 -2.29
N ALA A 96 -14.00 -4.98 -1.31
CA ALA A 96 -13.43 -5.41 -0.05
C ALA A 96 -14.36 -6.47 0.53
N VAL A 97 -13.90 -7.72 0.59
CA VAL A 97 -14.64 -8.79 1.24
C VAL A 97 -14.63 -8.46 2.73
N VAL A 98 -15.69 -7.82 3.20
CA VAL A 98 -15.88 -7.57 4.63
C VAL A 98 -16.02 -8.94 5.28
N LYS A 99 -15.00 -9.35 6.03
CA LYS A 99 -15.00 -10.61 6.78
C LYS A 99 -15.99 -10.45 7.95
N ARG A 100 -17.29 -10.59 7.68
CA ARG A 100 -18.33 -10.56 8.72
C ARG A 100 -18.06 -11.75 9.64
N LYS A 101 -17.68 -11.46 10.89
CA LYS A 101 -17.58 -12.50 11.92
C LYS A 101 -18.98 -13.08 12.08
N SER A 102 -19.08 -14.40 11.94
CA SER A 102 -20.36 -15.10 12.11
C SER A 102 -20.89 -14.85 13.51
N VAL A 103 -22.12 -14.35 13.61
CA VAL A 103 -22.81 -14.10 14.88
C VAL A 103 -22.89 -15.39 15.72
N PHE A 104 -22.98 -16.55 15.06
CA PHE A 104 -22.92 -17.86 15.72
C PHE A 104 -21.61 -18.11 16.46
N THR A 105 -20.48 -17.61 15.95
CA THR A 105 -19.18 -17.76 16.62
C THR A 105 -19.12 -16.92 17.89
N VAL A 106 -19.67 -15.70 17.88
CA VAL A 106 -19.75 -14.84 19.05
C VAL A 106 -20.70 -15.44 20.11
N LEU A 107 -21.88 -15.92 19.68
CA LEU A 107 -22.85 -16.56 20.57
C LEU A 107 -22.29 -17.83 21.22
N ARG A 108 -21.58 -18.66 20.46
CA ARG A 108 -20.94 -19.87 20.98
C ARG A 108 -19.88 -19.54 22.04
N SER A 109 -19.06 -18.51 21.83
CA SER A 109 -18.07 -18.10 22.84
C SER A 109 -18.72 -17.56 24.13
N ALA A 110 -19.86 -16.88 24.04
CA ALA A 110 -20.58 -16.40 25.21
C ALA A 110 -21.23 -17.54 26.01
N LEU A 111 -21.83 -18.53 25.33
CA LEU A 111 -22.50 -19.65 25.99
C LEU A 111 -21.51 -20.62 26.66
N PHE A 112 -20.40 -20.96 25.99
CA PHE A 112 -19.40 -21.88 26.55
C PHE A 112 -18.36 -21.21 27.47
N GLY A 113 -18.23 -19.88 27.43
CA GLY A 113 -17.36 -19.12 28.34
C GLY A 113 -18.00 -18.82 29.71
N PHE A 114 -19.33 -18.83 29.79
CA PHE A 114 -20.06 -18.55 31.04
C PHE A 114 -20.07 -19.75 32.02
N ASP A 115 -19.90 -20.98 31.53
CA ASP A 115 -19.89 -22.19 32.36
C ASP A 115 -18.66 -22.30 33.28
N ALA A 116 -17.52 -21.72 32.89
CA ALA A 116 -16.31 -21.78 33.71
C ALA A 116 -16.34 -20.83 34.93
N LEU A 117 -17.20 -19.79 34.90
CA LEU A 117 -17.25 -18.79 35.97
C LEU A 117 -18.39 -19.00 36.97
N PHE A 118 -19.45 -19.76 36.63
CA PHE A 118 -20.62 -19.89 37.50
C PHE A 118 -20.79 -21.26 38.20
N LEU A 119 -20.08 -22.33 37.79
CA LEU A 119 -20.27 -23.69 38.36
C LEU A 119 -18.97 -24.39 38.84
N GLY A 120 -17.93 -23.62 39.21
CA GLY A 120 -16.64 -24.19 39.64
C GLY A 120 -16.27 -24.04 41.13
N GLY A 121 -17.14 -23.46 41.95
CA GLY A 121 -16.90 -23.31 43.39
C GLY A 121 -17.54 -24.44 44.19
N ARG A 122 -16.78 -25.51 44.49
CA ARG A 122 -16.83 -26.34 45.73
C ARG A 122 -16.19 -27.73 45.53
N HIS A 123 -14.90 -27.86 45.83
CA HIS A 123 -14.36 -29.09 46.40
C HIS A 123 -13.38 -28.73 47.52
N ALA A 124 -13.94 -28.44 48.69
CA ALA A 124 -13.28 -28.58 49.98
C ALA A 124 -13.89 -29.81 50.68
N LEU A 125 -13.04 -30.55 51.41
CA LEU A 125 -13.29 -31.70 52.29
C LEU A 125 -13.23 -33.10 51.63
N ARG A 126 -12.04 -33.69 51.58
CA ARG A 126 -11.59 -34.66 52.60
C ARG A 126 -10.09 -34.93 52.49
#